data_AF-A0A942S2N2-F1
#
_entry.id   AF-A0A942S2N2-F1
#
_cell.length_a   1.000
_cell.length_b   1.000
_cell.length_c   1.000
_cell.angle_alpha   90.00
_cell.angle_beta   90.00
_cell.angle_gamma   90.00
#
_symmetry.space_group_name_H-M   'P 1'
#
loop_
_entity.id
_entity.type
_entity.pdbx_description
1 polymer ?
#
loop_
_entity_poly.entity_id
_entity_poly.type
_entity_poly.pdbx_seq_one_letter_code
_entity_poly.pdbx_strand_id
1 'polypeptide(L)'
;MKKTMKENIVEEMTGKGYRLVGETSGTFSFRKNTNLSYALERLGLTEQTCVVRQGARAGDARTAGYRLHIFVKDDDNKKEEK
;
A
#
# COMPACT_ATOMS: atom_id res chain seq x y z
N MET A 1 22.72 12.04 0.18
CA MET A 1 21.37 12.36 -0.36
C MET A 1 20.35 11.98 0.71
N LYS A 2 19.37 12.84 1.01
CA LYS A 2 18.27 12.50 1.94
C LYS A 2 17.28 11.59 1.21
N LYS A 3 17.04 10.39 1.74
CA LYS A 3 15.99 9.49 1.24
C LYS A 3 14.62 10.13 1.45
N THR A 4 13.75 9.98 0.46
CA THR A 4 12.35 10.40 0.54
C THR A 4 11.57 9.49 1.48
N MET A 5 10.45 9.97 2.02
CA MET A 5 9.59 9.19 2.91
C MET A 5 9.14 7.86 2.26
N LYS A 6 8.87 7.88 0.95
CA LYS A 6 8.52 6.68 0.18
C LYS A 6 9.65 5.66 0.20
N GLU A 7 10.89 6.08 -0.07
CA GLU A 7 12.05 5.18 -0.10
C GLU A 7 12.30 4.55 1.27
N ASN A 8 12.15 5.31 2.36
CA ASN A 8 12.25 4.75 3.71
C ASN A 8 11.19 3.70 3.99
N ILE A 9 9.93 3.94 3.58
CA ILE A 9 8.83 2.97 3.77
C ILE A 9 9.09 1.70 2.95
N VAL A 10 9.51 1.83 1.69
CA VAL A 10 9.79 0.68 0.84
C VAL A 10 10.96 -0.13 1.39
N GLU A 11 12.05 0.52 1.80
CA GLU A 11 13.20 -0.17 2.39
C GLU A 11 12.85 -0.90 3.69
N GLU A 12 12.07 -0.27 4.58
CA GLU A 12 11.60 -0.90 5.82
C GLU A 12 10.72 -2.12 5.54
N MET A 13 9.80 -2.02 4.59
CA MET A 13 8.86 -3.11 4.26
C MET A 13 9.58 -4.25 3.53
N THR A 14 10.47 -3.95 2.59
CA THR A 14 11.32 -4.95 1.93
C THR A 14 12.21 -5.68 2.95
N GLY A 15 12.81 -4.96 3.91
CA GLY A 15 13.58 -5.57 5.00
C GLY A 15 12.77 -6.49 5.91
N LYS A 16 11.44 -6.35 5.92
CA LYS A 16 10.48 -7.21 6.62
C LYS A 16 9.92 -8.35 5.74
N GLY A 17 10.38 -8.48 4.50
CA GLY A 17 9.92 -9.50 3.55
C GLY A 17 8.59 -9.16 2.86
N TYR A 18 8.31 -7.88 2.66
CA TYR A 18 7.13 -7.42 1.92
C TYR A 18 7.52 -6.69 0.63
N ARG A 19 6.74 -6.90 -0.42
CA ARG A 19 6.91 -6.25 -1.71
C ARG A 19 5.81 -5.24 -1.98
N LEU A 20 6.19 -4.07 -2.50
CA LEU A 20 5.24 -3.06 -2.98
C LEU A 20 4.53 -3.56 -4.23
N VAL A 21 3.20 -3.59 -4.20
CA VAL A 21 2.35 -4.08 -5.31
C VAL A 21 1.45 -3.01 -5.91
N GLY A 22 1.20 -1.93 -5.17
CA GLY A 22 0.36 -0.85 -5.66
C GLY A 22 0.46 0.41 -4.83
N GLU A 23 0.01 1.51 -5.42
CA GLU A 23 -0.03 2.81 -4.79
C GLU A 23 -1.37 3.48 -5.11
N THR A 24 -1.97 4.12 -4.12
CA THR A 24 -3.18 4.93 -4.29
C THR A 24 -3.09 6.19 -3.44
N SER A 25 -4.03 7.11 -3.58
CA SER A 25 -4.13 8.31 -2.76
C SER A 25 -5.51 8.44 -2.15
N GLY A 26 -5.56 8.82 -0.87
CA GLY A 26 -6.80 9.10 -0.16
C GLY A 26 -6.69 8.82 1.33
N THR A 27 -7.84 8.63 1.97
CA THR A 27 -7.91 8.29 3.39
C THR A 27 -7.56 6.81 3.61
N PHE A 28 -6.78 6.51 4.64
CA PHE A 28 -6.54 5.15 5.08
C PHE A 28 -7.81 4.55 5.69
N SER A 29 -8.57 3.83 4.88
CA SER A 29 -9.82 3.18 5.29
C SER A 29 -10.09 1.97 4.41
N PHE A 30 -10.33 0.82 5.03
CA PHE A 30 -10.77 -0.40 4.35
C PHE A 30 -12.29 -0.44 4.13
N ARG A 31 -13.02 0.66 4.44
CA ARG A 31 -14.44 0.76 4.12
C ARG A 31 -14.66 0.66 2.62
N LYS A 32 -15.77 0.03 2.23
CA LYS A 32 -16.24 -0.03 0.85
C LYS A 32 -16.39 1.39 0.28
N ASN A 33 -16.27 1.52 -1.04
CA ASN A 33 -16.38 2.77 -1.80
C ASN A 33 -15.29 3.81 -1.47
N THR A 34 -14.11 3.35 -1.06
CA THR A 34 -12.92 4.19 -0.87
C THR A 34 -11.89 3.90 -1.97
N ASN A 35 -11.02 4.89 -2.26
CA ASN A 35 -9.91 4.71 -3.21
C ASN A 35 -9.00 3.53 -2.83
N LEU A 36 -8.86 3.25 -1.52
CA LEU A 36 -8.12 2.08 -1.05
C LEU A 36 -8.87 0.79 -1.39
N SER A 37 -10.16 0.69 -1.07
CA SER A 37 -10.95 -0.52 -1.40
C SER A 37 -10.93 -0.83 -2.90
N TYR A 38 -11.10 0.17 -3.77
CA TYR A 38 -11.02 -0.04 -5.22
C TYR A 38 -9.63 -0.45 -5.69
N ALA A 39 -8.56 0.07 -5.07
CA ALA A 39 -7.20 -0.34 -5.39
C ALA A 39 -6.94 -1.79 -4.97
N LEU A 40 -7.43 -2.21 -3.80
CA LEU A 40 -7.31 -3.59 -3.33
C LEU A 40 -8.09 -4.56 -4.22
N GLU A 41 -9.33 -4.22 -4.60
CA GLU A 41 -10.15 -5.03 -5.52
C GLU A 41 -9.46 -5.22 -6.87
N ARG A 42 -8.88 -4.17 -7.45
CA ARG A 42 -8.13 -4.25 -8.72
C ARG A 42 -6.86 -5.11 -8.62
N LEU A 43 -6.26 -5.18 -7.44
CA LEU A 43 -5.08 -6.00 -7.18
C LEU A 43 -5.44 -7.42 -6.74
N GLY A 44 -6.73 -7.75 -6.57
CA GLY A 44 -7.17 -9.04 -6.02
C GLY A 44 -6.79 -9.24 -4.55
N LEU A 45 -6.62 -8.15 -3.80
CA LEU A 45 -6.16 -8.17 -2.41
C LEU A 45 -7.29 -7.88 -1.43
N THR A 46 -7.10 -8.31 -0.20
CA THR A 46 -8.00 -8.04 0.93
C THR A 46 -7.23 -7.38 2.05
N GLU A 47 -7.94 -6.84 3.05
CA GLU A 47 -7.31 -6.29 4.28
C GLU A 47 -6.42 -7.33 5.00
N GLN A 48 -6.69 -8.63 4.83
CA GLN A 48 -5.94 -9.69 5.48
C GLN A 48 -4.67 -10.09 4.72
N THR A 49 -4.62 -9.87 3.40
CA THR A 49 -3.53 -10.30 2.52
C THR A 49 -2.57 -9.18 2.14
N CYS A 50 -2.83 -7.95 2.59
CA CYS A 50 -1.96 -6.81 2.33
C CYS A 50 -1.68 -5.97 3.58
N VAL A 51 -0.58 -5.23 3.52
CA VAL A 51 -0.23 -4.21 4.50
C VAL A 51 -0.19 -2.86 3.79
N VAL A 52 -0.90 -1.88 4.32
CA VAL A 52 -0.98 -0.55 3.73
C VAL A 52 -0.21 0.44 4.60
N ARG A 53 0.71 1.21 4.01
CA ARG A 53 1.50 2.24 4.70
C ARG A 53 1.17 3.62 4.17
N GLN A 54 0.98 4.57 5.08
CA GLN A 54 0.76 5.97 4.74
C GLN A 54 2.11 6.64 4.47
N GLY A 55 2.24 7.21 3.27
CA GLY A 55 3.35 8.07 2.87
C GLY A 55 3.01 9.55 3.04
N ALA A 56 3.60 10.37 2.17
CA ALA A 56 3.37 11.82 2.20
C ALA A 56 1.91 12.18 1.92
N ARG A 57 1.49 13.36 2.38
CA ARG A 57 0.16 13.90 2.11
C ARG A 57 -0.04 14.04 0.60
N ALA A 58 -1.16 13.53 0.09
CA ALA A 58 -1.42 13.50 -1.35
C ALA A 58 -2.06 14.82 -1.81
N GLY A 59 -1.30 15.92 -1.77
CA GLY A 59 -1.73 17.24 -2.27
C GLY A 59 -1.97 18.28 -1.18
N ASP A 60 -2.23 19.52 -1.62
CA ASP A 60 -2.32 20.70 -0.76
C ASP A 60 -3.64 20.81 0.02
N ALA A 61 -4.70 20.16 -0.47
CA ALA A 61 -6.02 20.20 0.17
C ALA A 61 -6.10 19.31 1.41
N ARG A 62 -6.90 19.76 2.40
CA ARG A 62 -7.15 19.03 3.66
C ARG A 62 -7.89 17.70 3.48
N THR A 63 -8.59 17.55 2.36
CA THR A 63 -9.36 16.37 1.98
C THR A 63 -8.57 15.39 1.11
N ALA A 64 -7.37 15.75 0.67
CA ALA A 64 -6.63 14.98 -0.32
C ALA A 64 -6.01 13.69 0.24
N GLY A 65 -5.94 13.58 1.58
CA GLY A 65 -5.49 12.37 2.29
C GLY A 65 -3.99 12.13 2.16
N TYR A 66 -3.59 10.87 2.10
CA TYR A 66 -2.20 10.43 2.05
C TYR A 66 -1.94 9.58 0.82
N ARG A 67 -0.68 9.53 0.37
CA ARG A 67 -0.20 8.44 -0.49
C ARG A 67 -0.28 7.16 0.33
N LEU A 68 -0.93 6.15 -0.20
CA LEU A 68 -1.08 4.84 0.43
C LEU A 68 -0.28 3.85 -0.41
N HIS A 69 0.67 3.19 0.23
CA HIS A 69 1.54 2.20 -0.38
C HIS A 69 1.07 0.81 0.06
N ILE A 70 0.71 -0.03 -0.89
CA ILE A 70 0.13 -1.35 -0.66
C ILE A 70 1.22 -2.39 -0.83
N PHE A 71 1.43 -3.19 0.19
CA PHE A 71 2.45 -4.23 0.26
C PHE A 71 1.83 -5.60 0.46
N VAL A 72 2.45 -6.65 -0.06
CA VAL A 72 2.11 -8.05 0.22
C VAL A 72 3.36 -8.76 0.73
N LYS A 73 3.19 -9.82 1.51
CA LYS A 73 4.32 -10.62 1.97
C LYS A 73 4.83 -11.49 0.83
N ASP A 74 6.15 -11.59 0.64
CA ASP A 74 6.71 -12.39 -0.46
C ASP A 74 6.36 -13.90 -0.35
N ASP A 75 6.07 -14.39 0.86
CA ASP A 75 5.61 -15.77 1.09
C ASP A 75 4.17 -16.04 0.61
N ASP A 76 3.33 -15.01 0.42
CA ASP A 76 1.92 -15.18 0.05
C ASP A 76 1.75 -15.54 -1.44
N ASN A 77 2.79 -15.36 -2.26
CA ASN A 77 2.75 -15.64 -3.70
C ASN A 77 3.26 -17.06 -4.08
N LYS A 78 3.45 -17.96 -3.11
CA LYS A 78 3.85 -19.37 -3.33
C LYS A 78 2.69 -20.36 -3.38
N LYS A 79 1.49 -19.94 -3.79
CA LYS A 79 0.37 -20.85 -4.02
C LYS A 79 -0.28 -20.63 -5.38
N GLU A 80 0.44 -20.93 -6.44
CA GLU A 80 -0.16 -21.41 -7.70
C GLU A 80 0.92 -22.14 -8.54
N GLU A 81 1.35 -23.30 -8.04
CA GLU A 81 1.80 -24.40 -8.90
C GLU A 81 0.92 -25.60 -8.58
N LYS A 82 -0.09 -25.84 -9.41
CA LYS A 82 -0.64 -27.18 -9.70
C LYS A 82 -1.26 -27.19 -11.09
#